data_AF-A0A2G2E0U3-F1
#
_entry.id   AF-A0A2G2E0U3-F1
#
_cell.length_a   1.000
_cell.length_b   1.000
_cell.length_c   1.000
_cell.angle_alpha   90.00
_cell.angle_beta   90.00
_cell.angle_gamma   90.00
#
_symmetry.space_group_name_H-M   'P 1'
#
loop_
_entity.id
_entity.type
_entity.pdbx_description
1 polymer ?
#
loop_
_entity_poly.entity_id
_entity_poly.type
_entity_poly.pdbx_seq_one_letter_code
_entity_poly.pdbx_strand_id
1 'polypeptide(L)'
;MKKNKSKKKLQVEKREEAMIQGILEGSPDAIGVVVIRLDCECRKMAAISKEGDPASKIIMYRDHAESICDTCKEDNGSFVRVRESFIHWVEPAPNKDIQKEISTKVLGSQTEH
;
A
#
# COMPACT_ATOMS: atom_id res chain seq x y z
N MET A 1 -25.26 -17.72 18.30
CA MET A 1 -24.47 -16.48 18.44
C MET A 1 -23.11 -16.79 19.04
N LYS A 2 -22.02 -16.76 18.25
CA LYS A 2 -20.64 -16.58 18.77
C LYS A 2 -19.88 -15.72 17.75
N LYS A 3 -19.67 -14.45 18.13
CA LYS A 3 -18.93 -13.44 17.38
C LYS A 3 -17.46 -13.88 17.29
N ASN A 4 -17.01 -14.40 16.16
CA ASN A 4 -15.59 -14.59 15.91
C ASN A 4 -15.04 -13.37 15.17
N LYS A 5 -14.90 -12.26 15.91
CA LYS A 5 -14.11 -11.10 15.52
C LYS A 5 -12.63 -11.50 15.56
N SER A 6 -12.12 -12.11 14.50
CA SER A 6 -10.67 -12.31 14.35
C SER A 6 -10.34 -12.46 12.88
N LYS A 7 -9.37 -11.66 12.41
CA LYS A 7 -9.04 -11.36 11.00
C LYS A 7 -9.87 -10.21 10.41
N LYS A 8 -9.66 -8.99 10.92
CA LYS A 8 -9.49 -7.84 10.01
C LYS A 8 -8.33 -8.22 9.07
N LYS A 9 -8.61 -8.98 8.00
CA LYS A 9 -7.90 -8.81 6.74
C LYS A 9 -8.03 -7.30 6.50
N LEU A 10 -6.93 -6.56 6.44
CA LEU A 10 -6.93 -5.27 5.75
C LEU A 10 -7.44 -5.61 4.35
N GLN A 11 -8.75 -5.48 4.17
CA GLN A 11 -9.41 -5.89 2.94
C GLN A 11 -8.98 -4.84 1.94
N VAL A 12 -8.00 -5.23 1.11
CA VAL A 12 -7.79 -4.61 -0.18
C VAL A 12 -9.17 -4.55 -0.83
N GLU A 13 -9.63 -3.34 -1.13
CA GLU A 13 -10.88 -3.16 -1.82
C GLU A 13 -10.75 -3.80 -3.20
N LYS A 14 -11.82 -4.39 -3.74
CA LYS A 14 -11.82 -5.08 -5.04
C LYS A 14 -11.20 -4.23 -6.18
N ARG A 15 -11.21 -2.91 -6.04
CA ARG A 15 -10.63 -1.95 -6.99
C ARG A 15 -9.13 -1.73 -6.79
N GLU A 16 -8.67 -1.73 -5.54
CA GLU A 16 -7.24 -1.72 -5.24
C GLU A 16 -6.58 -2.99 -5.78
N GLU A 17 -7.29 -4.12 -5.76
CA GLU A 17 -6.78 -5.39 -6.28
C GLU A 17 -6.40 -5.32 -7.77
N ALA A 18 -7.24 -4.72 -8.62
CA ALA A 18 -6.94 -4.55 -10.04
C ALA A 18 -5.69 -3.66 -10.26
N MET A 19 -5.55 -2.58 -9.50
CA MET A 19 -4.37 -1.71 -9.56
C MET A 19 -3.12 -2.43 -9.06
N ILE A 20 -3.22 -3.18 -7.97
CA ILE A 20 -2.13 -4.00 -7.43
C ILE A 20 -1.67 -5.02 -8.46
N GLN A 21 -2.59 -5.73 -9.13
CA GLN A 21 -2.23 -6.68 -10.19
C GLN A 21 -1.49 -5.98 -11.33
N GLY A 22 -2.00 -4.85 -11.84
CA GLY A 22 -1.32 -4.11 -12.91
C GLY A 22 0.09 -3.61 -12.53
N ILE A 23 0.29 -3.23 -11.26
CA ILE A 23 1.61 -2.86 -10.73
C ILE A 23 2.56 -4.08 -10.70
N LEU A 24 2.05 -5.22 -10.24
CA LEU A 24 2.82 -6.46 -10.16
C LEU A 24 3.19 -7.01 -11.53
N GLU A 25 2.29 -6.92 -12.52
CA GLU A 25 2.56 -7.31 -13.91
C GLU A 25 3.76 -6.53 -14.50
N GLY A 26 3.92 -5.26 -14.11
CA GLY A 26 5.07 -4.44 -14.50
C GLY A 26 6.33 -4.62 -13.64
N SER A 27 6.25 -5.40 -12.55
CA SER A 27 7.29 -5.49 -11.51
C SER A 27 7.53 -6.96 -11.11
N PRO A 28 8.22 -7.77 -11.96
CA PRO A 28 8.34 -9.21 -11.74
C PRO A 28 9.10 -9.59 -10.45
N ASP A 29 10.01 -8.73 -9.98
CA ASP A 29 10.79 -8.95 -8.75
C ASP A 29 10.05 -8.48 -7.47
N ALA A 30 8.81 -8.03 -7.61
CA ALA A 30 8.03 -7.54 -6.49
C ALA A 30 7.52 -8.67 -5.61
N ILE A 31 7.72 -8.54 -4.30
CA ILE A 31 7.17 -9.47 -3.30
C ILE A 31 5.89 -8.94 -2.64
N GLY A 32 5.49 -7.72 -3.01
CA GLY A 32 4.32 -7.05 -2.48
C GLY A 32 4.12 -5.66 -3.09
N VAL A 33 2.99 -5.05 -2.75
CA VAL A 33 2.66 -3.67 -3.11
C VAL A 33 2.35 -2.91 -1.83
N VAL A 34 3.06 -1.80 -1.59
CA VAL A 34 2.69 -0.87 -0.53
C VAL A 34 1.46 -0.10 -0.97
N VAL A 35 0.49 0.04 -0.06
CA VAL A 35 -0.74 0.81 -0.27
C VAL A 35 -0.85 1.85 0.83
N ILE A 36 -0.96 3.11 0.44
CA ILE A 36 -1.13 4.25 1.33
C ILE A 36 -2.43 4.94 0.95
N ARG A 37 -3.36 5.03 1.89
CA ARG A 37 -4.65 5.73 1.75
C ARG A 37 -4.53 7.12 2.37
N LEU A 38 -4.88 8.14 1.62
CA LEU A 38 -4.90 9.54 2.07
C LEU A 38 -6.29 9.94 2.55
N ASP A 39 -6.36 11.03 3.31
CA ASP A 39 -7.61 11.65 3.80
C ASP A 39 -8.55 12.15 2.69
N CYS A 40 -8.04 12.35 1.48
CA CYS A 40 -8.74 12.88 0.30
C CYS A 40 -9.14 11.80 -0.72
N GLU A 41 -9.25 10.53 -0.30
CA GLU A 41 -9.61 9.35 -1.12
C GLU A 41 -8.58 8.97 -2.19
N CYS A 42 -7.51 9.76 -2.33
CA CYS A 42 -6.36 9.39 -3.15
C CYS A 42 -5.59 8.25 -2.46
N ARG A 43 -5.05 7.34 -3.27
CA ARG A 43 -4.14 6.29 -2.81
C ARG A 43 -2.79 6.46 -3.50
N LYS A 44 -1.71 6.13 -2.78
CA LYS A 44 -0.38 5.90 -3.35
C LYS A 44 -0.05 4.43 -3.27
N MET A 45 0.50 3.89 -4.34
CA MET A 45 0.93 2.50 -4.42
C MET A 45 2.29 2.37 -5.09
N ALA A 46 3.08 1.41 -4.64
CA ALA A 46 4.33 1.03 -5.31
C ALA A 46 4.65 -0.44 -5.03
N ALA A 47 5.22 -1.13 -6.01
CA ALA A 47 5.79 -2.44 -5.80
C ALA A 47 7.02 -2.36 -4.88
N ILE A 48 7.25 -3.39 -4.08
CA ILE A 48 8.42 -3.51 -3.22
C ILE A 48 9.20 -4.79 -3.49
N SER A 49 10.52 -4.69 -3.47
CA SER A 49 11.43 -5.82 -3.63
C SER A 49 11.61 -6.59 -2.32
N LYS A 50 12.29 -7.74 -2.41
CA LYS A 50 12.67 -8.57 -1.26
C LYS A 50 13.53 -7.85 -0.21
N GLU A 51 14.19 -6.76 -0.60
CA GLU A 51 15.03 -5.94 0.28
C GLU A 51 14.24 -4.78 0.90
N GLY A 52 12.95 -4.64 0.55
CA GLY A 52 12.10 -3.52 0.95
C GLY A 52 12.40 -2.23 0.20
N ASP A 53 13.01 -2.32 -0.98
CA ASP A 53 13.25 -1.17 -1.86
C ASP A 53 12.13 -1.04 -2.91
N PRO A 54 11.87 0.15 -3.46
CA PRO A 54 10.88 0.33 -4.51
C PRO A 54 11.23 -0.50 -5.75
N ALA A 55 10.33 -1.39 -6.16
CA ALA A 55 10.42 -2.18 -7.39
C ALA A 55 9.63 -1.55 -8.56
N SER A 56 8.90 -0.46 -8.30
CA SER A 56 8.19 0.33 -9.31
C SER A 56 8.27 1.83 -8.99
N LYS A 57 7.82 2.65 -9.94
CA LYS A 57 7.47 4.05 -9.66
C LYS A 57 6.27 4.11 -8.71
N ILE A 58 6.18 5.18 -7.93
CA ILE A 58 4.99 5.48 -7.13
C ILE A 58 3.86 5.87 -8.08
N ILE A 59 2.74 5.16 -7.97
CA ILE A 59 1.51 5.46 -8.70
C ILE A 59 0.53 6.07 -7.71
N MET A 60 -0.10 7.17 -8.10
CA MET A 60 -1.17 7.81 -7.35
C MET A 60 -2.44 7.81 -8.17
N TYR A 61 -3.55 7.45 -7.56
CA TYR A 61 -4.85 7.49 -8.20
C TYR A 61 -5.95 7.79 -7.17
N ARG A 62 -7.14 8.12 -7.65
CA ARG A 62 -8.32 8.38 -6.83
C ARG A 62 -9.46 7.51 -7.31
N ASP A 63 -10.19 6.91 -6.37
CA ASP A 63 -11.37 6.12 -6.72
C ASP A 63 -12.39 7.00 -7.45
N HIS A 64 -13.07 6.44 -8.46
CA HIS A 64 -14.12 7.13 -9.21
C HIS A 64 -13.72 8.43 -9.94
N ALA A 65 -12.43 8.69 -10.14
CA ALA A 65 -11.96 9.89 -10.82
C ALA A 65 -10.94 9.58 -11.92
N GLU A 66 -10.98 10.36 -13.00
CA GLU A 66 -9.99 10.29 -14.09
C GLU A 66 -8.63 10.88 -13.67
N SER A 67 -8.59 11.64 -12.57
CA SER A 67 -7.38 12.31 -12.08
C SER A 67 -7.32 12.36 -10.55
N ILE A 68 -6.10 12.50 -10.01
CA ILE A 68 -5.86 12.84 -8.60
C ILE A 68 -6.47 14.21 -8.23
N CYS A 69 -6.77 14.42 -6.95
CA CYS A 69 -7.32 15.70 -6.48
C CYS A 69 -6.28 16.83 -6.53
N ASP A 70 -6.72 18.09 -6.51
CA ASP A 70 -5.82 19.25 -6.64
C ASP A 70 -4.82 19.34 -5.50
N THR A 71 -5.23 19.06 -4.26
CA THR A 71 -4.31 19.01 -3.12
C THR A 71 -3.17 18.01 -3.35
N CYS A 72 -3.48 16.83 -3.90
CA CYS A 72 -2.46 15.83 -4.22
C CYS A 72 -1.58 16.22 -5.42
N LYS A 73 -2.06 17.06 -6.34
CA LYS A 73 -1.21 17.65 -7.39
C LYS A 73 -0.24 18.67 -6.80
N GLU A 74 -0.65 19.39 -5.76
CA GLU A 74 0.15 20.42 -5.10
C GLU A 74 1.21 19.84 -4.15
N ASP A 75 0.81 18.91 -3.27
CA ASP A 75 1.68 18.40 -2.20
C ASP A 75 2.22 16.98 -2.47
N ASN A 76 1.91 16.43 -3.64
CA ASN A 76 2.24 15.07 -4.03
C ASN A 76 1.77 14.02 -3.01
N GLY A 77 0.62 14.22 -2.38
CA GLY A 77 0.00 13.34 -1.39
C GLY A 77 0.78 13.26 -0.08
N SER A 78 1.02 14.41 0.57
CA SER A 78 1.90 14.54 1.73
C SER A 78 1.71 13.46 2.80
N PHE A 79 2.82 13.02 3.41
CA PHE A 79 2.83 11.97 4.44
C PHE A 79 1.96 12.31 5.66
N VAL A 80 1.83 13.59 6.00
CA VAL A 80 1.00 14.05 7.13
C VAL A 80 -0.50 13.78 6.93
N ARG A 81 -0.92 13.45 5.70
CA ARG A 81 -2.30 13.15 5.33
C ARG A 81 -2.59 11.65 5.21
N VAL A 82 -1.63 10.80 5.58
CA VAL A 82 -1.78 9.34 5.55
C VAL A 82 -2.78 8.92 6.62
N ARG A 83 -3.85 8.26 6.17
CA ARG A 83 -4.90 7.72 7.04
C ARG A 83 -4.66 6.25 7.36
N GLU A 84 -4.19 5.49 6.38
CA GLU A 84 -3.88 4.07 6.54
C GLU A 84 -2.75 3.68 5.59
N SER A 85 -1.88 2.79 6.03
CA SER A 85 -0.83 2.24 5.20
C SER A 85 -0.59 0.77 5.52
N PHE A 86 -0.45 -0.06 4.50
CA PHE A 86 -0.17 -1.48 4.64
C PHE A 86 0.55 -2.02 3.41
N ILE A 87 1.08 -3.24 3.52
CA ILE A 87 1.67 -3.96 2.39
C ILE A 87 0.74 -5.11 2.02
N HIS A 88 0.38 -5.18 0.74
CA HIS A 88 -0.25 -6.35 0.15
C HIS A 88 0.84 -7.31 -0.34
N TRP A 89 1.06 -8.40 0.39
CA TRP A 89 2.07 -9.40 0.06
C TRP A 89 1.59 -10.33 -1.05
N VAL A 90 2.48 -10.61 -2.01
CA VAL A 90 2.25 -11.62 -3.05
C VAL A 90 2.59 -13.01 -2.50
N GLU A 91 1.85 -14.03 -2.91
CA GLU A 91 2.16 -15.41 -2.53
C GLU A 91 3.26 -16.02 -3.44
N PRO A 92 4.24 -16.74 -2.88
CA PRO A 92 4.43 -17.03 -1.45
C PRO A 92 4.98 -15.80 -0.69
N ALA A 93 4.26 -15.39 0.35
CA ALA A 93 4.66 -14.24 1.14
C ALA A 93 5.91 -14.57 1.98
N PRO A 94 6.79 -13.57 2.25
CA PRO A 94 7.90 -13.77 3.18
C PRO A 94 7.41 -14.20 4.56
N ASN A 95 8.31 -14.75 5.38
CA ASN A 95 7.97 -15.04 6.78
C ASN A 95 7.69 -13.74 7.56
N LYS A 96 7.10 -13.88 8.76
CA LYS A 96 6.63 -12.73 9.54
C LYS A 96 7.77 -11.80 9.99
N ASP A 97 8.95 -12.33 10.25
CA ASP A 97 10.11 -11.53 10.66
C ASP A 97 10.57 -10.63 9.51
N ILE A 98 10.72 -11.20 8.31
CA ILE A 98 11.05 -10.45 7.09
C ILE A 98 9.93 -9.44 6.76
N GLN A 99 8.66 -9.84 6.86
CA GLN A 99 7.55 -8.90 6.64
C GLN A 99 7.62 -7.71 7.61
N LYS A 100 7.99 -7.94 8.87
CA LYS A 100 8.13 -6.87 9.87
C LYS A 100 9.30 -5.95 9.57
N GLU A 101 10.46 -6.50 9.20
CA GLU A 101 11.64 -5.71 8.81
C GLU A 101 11.34 -4.82 7.62
N ILE A 102 10.77 -5.40 6.56
CA ILE A 102 10.39 -4.68 5.35
C ILE A 102 9.30 -3.65 5.64
N SER A 103 8.27 -4.01 6.43
CA SER A 103 7.23 -3.05 6.82
C SER A 103 7.81 -1.85 7.56
N THR A 104 8.78 -2.08 8.46
CA THR A 104 9.44 -1.01 9.21
C THR A 104 10.28 -0.11 8.28
N LYS A 105 10.99 -0.70 7.31
CA LYS A 105 11.75 0.06 6.31
C LYS A 105 10.86 0.88 5.38
N VAL A 106 9.76 0.30 4.90
CA VAL A 106 8.89 0.87 3.87
C VAL A 106 7.88 1.86 4.45
N LEU A 107 7.22 1.51 5.56
CA LEU A 107 6.17 2.31 6.18
C LEU A 107 6.69 3.22 7.29
N GLY A 108 7.95 3.04 7.70
CA GLY A 108 8.51 3.58 8.93
C GLY A 108 8.13 2.74 10.14
N SER A 109 8.85 2.94 11.24
CA SER A 109 8.38 2.53 12.56
C SER A 109 7.19 3.41 12.95
N GLN A 110 6.14 2.83 13.56
CA GLN A 110 5.15 3.62 14.29
C GLN A 110 5.88 4.34 15.43
N THR A 111 6.40 5.54 15.17
CA THR A 111 6.62 6.50 16.26
C THR A 111 5.23 6.98 16.64
N GLU A 112 4.76 6.52 17.79
CA GLU A 112 3.64 7.11 18.50
C GLU A 112 3.84 8.64 18.49
N HIS A 113 3.01 9.34 17.72
CA HIS A 113 2.87 10.79 17.78
C HIS A 113 1.76 11.13 18.75
#